data_AF-A0A383EXC7-F1
#
_entry.id   AF-A0A383EXC7-F1
#
_cell.length_a   1.000
_cell.length_b   1.000
_cell.length_c   1.000
_cell.angle_alpha   90.00
_cell.angle_beta   90.00
_cell.angle_gamma   90.00
#
_symmetry.space_group_name_H-M   'P 1'
#
loop_
_entity.id
_entity.type
_entity.pdbx_description
1 polymer ?
#
loop_
_entity_poly.entity_id
_entity_poly.type
_entity_poly.pdbx_seq_one_letter_code
_entity_poly.pdbx_strand_id
1 'polypeptide(L)'
;MFSFFKKKKIISHIKLNGVIGNVGKFKQGIDFAGQEEIIKKAFSLKKISAVAISINSPGGSPVQSHLLYKFIRQQSEKKKVKVIVFAEDVAASGGYLIACAGDEIYANSSSIVGSIGVIY
;
A
#
# COMPACT_ATOMS: atom_id res chain seq x y z
N MET A 1 -29.65 -13.93 26.83
CA MET A 1 -28.23 -14.35 26.85
C MET A 1 -27.41 -13.27 26.16
N PHE A 2 -26.94 -12.28 26.93
CA PHE A 2 -26.27 -11.10 26.39
C PHE A 2 -24.83 -11.42 26.01
N SER A 3 -24.49 -11.31 24.73
CA SER A 3 -23.11 -11.42 24.25
C SER A 3 -22.37 -10.11 24.54
N PHE A 4 -21.66 -10.06 25.67
CA PHE A 4 -20.95 -8.87 26.16
C PHE A 4 -19.57 -8.64 25.52
N PHE A 5 -19.14 -9.44 24.54
CA PHE A 5 -17.81 -9.32 23.93
C PHE A 5 -17.89 -8.91 22.46
N LYS A 6 -17.82 -7.61 22.19
CA LYS A 6 -17.65 -7.06 20.84
C LYS A 6 -16.30 -7.57 20.30
N LYS A 7 -16.30 -8.41 19.25
CA LYS A 7 -15.06 -8.94 18.64
C LYS A 7 -14.19 -7.75 18.22
N LYS A 8 -12.97 -7.66 18.78
CA LYS A 8 -11.98 -6.63 18.44
C LYS A 8 -11.60 -6.77 16.96
N LYS A 9 -11.87 -5.74 16.15
CA LYS A 9 -11.41 -5.67 14.75
C LYS A 9 -9.92 -5.38 14.75
N ILE A 10 -9.15 -6.14 13.97
CA ILE A 10 -7.72 -5.96 13.79
C ILE A 10 -7.49 -5.49 12.36
N ILE A 11 -6.75 -4.40 12.20
CA ILE A 11 -6.35 -3.86 10.90
C ILE A 11 -4.83 -3.74 10.93
N SER A 12 -4.13 -4.36 9.99
CA SER A 12 -2.69 -4.13 9.83
C SER A 12 -2.47 -2.85 9.02
N HIS A 13 -1.45 -2.08 9.36
CA HIS A 13 -1.11 -0.85 8.64
C HIS A 13 0.29 -0.95 8.05
N ILE A 14 0.39 -0.70 6.74
CA ILE A 14 1.65 -0.59 6.00
C ILE A 14 1.83 0.88 5.60
N LYS A 15 3.05 1.41 5.73
CA LYS A 15 3.40 2.76 5.28
C LYS A 15 4.42 2.69 4.16
N LEU A 16 4.09 3.26 3.02
CA LEU A 16 4.96 3.38 1.85
C LEU A 16 5.30 4.86 1.68
N ASN A 17 6.50 5.26 2.11
CA ASN A 17 6.95 6.65 2.08
C ASN A 17 8.24 6.79 1.27
N GLY A 18 8.27 7.77 0.37
CA GLY A 18 9.46 8.12 -0.42
C GLY A 18 9.33 7.78 -1.91
N VAL A 19 10.43 7.93 -2.64
CA VAL A 19 10.50 7.60 -4.07
C VAL A 19 10.56 6.09 -4.25
N ILE A 20 9.90 5.59 -5.28
CA ILE A 20 9.86 4.15 -5.60
C ILE A 20 11.10 3.78 -6.42
N GLY A 21 11.88 2.82 -5.94
CA GLY A 21 13.11 2.34 -6.55
C GLY A 21 14.39 2.82 -5.86
N ASN A 22 15.51 2.67 -6.56
CA ASN A 22 16.83 2.93 -5.99
C ASN A 22 17.13 4.43 -5.93
N VAL A 23 17.12 5.00 -4.74
CA VAL A 23 17.39 6.41 -4.45
C VAL A 23 18.86 6.66 -4.03
N GLY A 24 19.76 5.72 -4.31
CA GLY A 24 21.19 5.78 -4.01
C GLY A 24 21.56 5.07 -2.71
N LYS A 25 22.88 4.85 -2.49
CA LYS A 25 23.43 4.01 -1.40
C LYS A 25 23.03 4.43 0.03
N PHE A 26 22.58 5.67 0.24
CA PHE A 26 22.33 6.25 1.56
C PHE A 26 20.87 6.67 1.79
N LYS A 27 19.98 6.50 0.81
CA LYS A 27 18.56 6.79 0.96
C LYS A 27 17.78 5.48 0.86
N GLN A 28 16.82 5.29 1.75
CA GLN A 28 15.86 4.20 1.62
C GLN A 28 14.66 4.70 0.82
N GLY A 29 14.45 4.11 -0.35
CA GLY A 29 13.26 4.28 -1.16
C GLY A 29 12.29 3.13 -0.94
N ILE A 30 11.22 3.11 -1.72
CA ILE A 30 10.25 2.01 -1.73
C ILE A 30 10.67 1.03 -2.84
N ASP A 31 11.08 -0.19 -2.49
CA ASP A 31 11.29 -1.26 -3.47
C ASP A 31 10.59 -2.55 -3.04
N PHE A 32 10.46 -3.49 -3.97
CA PHE A 32 9.78 -4.75 -3.72
C PHE A 32 10.48 -5.58 -2.64
N ALA A 33 11.81 -5.70 -2.71
CA ALA A 33 12.60 -6.55 -1.82
C ALA A 33 12.47 -6.11 -0.35
N GLY A 34 12.46 -4.79 -0.09
CA GLY A 34 12.30 -4.23 1.25
C GLY A 34 10.87 -4.32 1.79
N GLN A 35 9.86 -4.42 0.93
CA GLN A 35 8.45 -4.44 1.34
C GLN A 35 7.81 -5.84 1.34
N GLU A 36 8.40 -6.82 0.67
CA GLU A 36 7.79 -8.15 0.47
C GLU A 36 7.40 -8.81 1.81
N GLU A 37 8.34 -8.92 2.75
CA GLU A 37 8.08 -9.57 4.04
C GLU A 37 7.13 -8.76 4.94
N ILE A 38 7.17 -7.42 4.84
CA ILE A 38 6.25 -6.53 5.56
C ILE A 38 4.81 -6.77 5.08
N ILE A 39 4.62 -6.82 3.76
CA ILE A 39 3.33 -7.09 3.13
C ILE A 39 2.85 -8.50 3.53
N LYS A 40 3.68 -9.54 3.38
CA LYS A 40 3.31 -10.92 3.80
C LYS A 40 2.84 -10.98 5.25
N LYS A 41 3.57 -10.31 6.15
CA LYS A 41 3.25 -10.27 7.58
C LYS A 41 1.94 -9.53 7.85
N ALA A 42 1.67 -8.44 7.14
CA ALA A 42 0.42 -7.70 7.28
C ALA A 42 -0.80 -8.59 6.98
N PHE A 43 -0.71 -9.39 5.91
CA PHE A 43 -1.76 -10.31 5.48
C PHE A 43 -1.82 -11.64 6.27
N SER A 44 -0.84 -11.95 7.12
CA SER A 44 -0.80 -13.20 7.89
C SER A 44 -1.44 -13.12 9.29
N LEU A 45 -1.82 -11.92 9.73
CA LEU A 45 -2.43 -11.72 11.05
C LEU A 45 -3.76 -12.47 11.19
N LYS A 46 -3.91 -13.22 12.29
CA LYS A 46 -5.15 -13.94 12.60
C LYS A 46 -6.29 -12.95 12.87
N LYS A 47 -7.49 -13.25 12.34
CA LYS A 47 -8.71 -12.43 12.52
C LYS A 47 -8.58 -10.99 12.01
N ILE A 48 -7.68 -10.75 11.04
CA ILE A 48 -7.58 -9.45 10.38
C ILE A 48 -8.87 -9.14 9.62
N SER A 49 -9.33 -7.90 9.75
CA SER A 49 -10.55 -7.40 9.08
C SER A 49 -10.22 -6.72 7.75
N ALA A 50 -9.07 -6.04 7.67
CA ALA A 50 -8.57 -5.37 6.48
C ALA A 50 -7.07 -5.07 6.62
N VAL A 51 -6.41 -4.80 5.49
CA VAL A 51 -5.07 -4.20 5.43
C VAL A 51 -5.23 -2.74 5.03
N ALA A 52 -4.71 -1.81 5.83
CA ALA A 52 -4.59 -0.41 5.49
C ALA A 52 -3.19 -0.14 4.92
N ILE A 53 -3.11 0.65 3.85
CA ILE A 53 -1.83 1.07 3.25
C ILE A 53 -1.83 2.59 3.13
N SER A 54 -0.90 3.27 3.80
CA SER A 54 -0.66 4.70 3.56
C SER A 54 0.43 4.87 2.51
N ILE A 55 0.20 5.76 1.55
CA ILE A 55 1.15 6.08 0.47
C ILE A 55 1.46 7.57 0.54
N ASN A 56 2.75 7.89 0.65
CA ASN A 56 3.31 9.22 0.50
C ASN A 56 4.51 9.15 -0.46
N SER A 57 4.22 9.17 -1.76
CA SER A 57 5.20 8.95 -2.81
C SER A 57 4.90 9.78 -4.07
N PRO A 58 5.91 10.48 -4.63
CA PRO A 58 5.78 11.13 -5.93
C PRO A 58 5.85 10.15 -7.11
N GLY A 59 6.07 8.85 -6.85
CA GLY A 59 6.28 7.83 -7.88
C GLY A 59 7.73 7.38 -7.98
N GLY A 60 8.13 6.87 -9.14
CA GLY A 60 9.48 6.37 -9.39
C GLY A 60 9.49 5.20 -10.37
N SER A 61 10.26 4.16 -10.07
CA SER A 61 10.45 3.01 -10.94
C SER A 61 9.12 2.35 -11.32
N PRO A 62 8.80 2.23 -12.64
CA PRO A 62 7.57 1.57 -13.08
C PRO A 62 7.56 0.08 -12.73
N VAL A 63 8.73 -0.56 -12.77
CA VAL A 63 8.90 -1.99 -12.43
C VAL A 63 8.60 -2.23 -10.95
N GLN A 64 9.24 -1.46 -10.05
CA GLN A 64 9.02 -1.62 -8.61
C GLN A 64 7.56 -1.32 -8.22
N SER A 65 6.96 -0.29 -8.82
CA SER A 65 5.55 0.05 -8.62
C SER A 65 4.62 -1.10 -9.01
N HIS A 66 4.86 -1.71 -10.18
CA HIS A 66 4.04 -2.82 -10.66
C HIS A 66 4.23 -4.11 -9.86
N LEU A 67 5.45 -4.42 -9.41
CA LEU A 67 5.71 -5.57 -8.54
C LEU A 67 4.94 -5.46 -7.23
N LEU A 68 4.97 -4.28 -6.60
CA LEU A 68 4.22 -4.01 -5.38
C LEU A 68 2.71 -4.10 -5.61
N TYR A 69 2.20 -3.47 -6.66
CA TYR A 69 0.79 -3.56 -7.05
C TYR A 69 0.33 -5.02 -7.17
N LYS A 70 1.03 -5.82 -7.99
CA LYS A 70 0.70 -7.23 -8.23
C LYS A 70 0.73 -8.03 -6.94
N PHE A 71 1.75 -7.81 -6.10
CA PHE A 71 1.91 -8.58 -4.89
C PHE A 71 0.84 -8.27 -3.84
N ILE A 72 0.48 -6.99 -3.67
CA ILE A 72 -0.61 -6.58 -2.77
C ILE A 72 -1.93 -7.23 -3.22
N ARG A 73 -2.26 -7.18 -4.52
CA ARG A 73 -3.46 -7.85 -5.08
C ARG A 73 -3.44 -9.36 -4.84
N GLN A 74 -2.30 -10.01 -5.09
CA GLN A 74 -2.15 -11.44 -4.87
C GLN A 74 -2.37 -11.83 -3.40
N GLN A 75 -1.83 -11.07 -2.44
CA GLN A 75 -2.05 -11.35 -1.02
C GLN A 75 -3.51 -11.11 -0.61
N SER A 76 -4.12 -10.03 -1.11
CA SER A 76 -5.54 -9.72 -0.90
C SER A 76 -6.43 -10.87 -1.36
N GLU A 77 -6.27 -11.34 -2.59
CA GLU A 77 -7.06 -12.42 -3.18
C GLU A 77 -6.82 -13.76 -2.46
N LYS A 78 -5.56 -14.11 -2.20
CA LYS A 78 -5.20 -15.35 -1.52
C LYS A 78 -5.77 -15.43 -0.10
N LYS A 79 -5.81 -14.30 0.61
CA LYS A 79 -6.28 -14.24 2.00
C LYS A 79 -7.74 -13.80 2.13
N LYS A 80 -8.36 -13.33 1.05
CA LYS A 80 -9.69 -12.73 1.01
C LYS A 80 -9.82 -11.58 2.02
N VAL A 81 -8.82 -10.70 2.04
CA VAL A 81 -8.74 -9.56 2.98
C VAL A 81 -8.79 -8.25 2.19
N LYS A 82 -9.74 -7.37 2.54
CA LYS A 82 -9.89 -6.06 1.91
C LYS A 82 -8.65 -5.20 2.12
N VAL A 83 -8.23 -4.48 1.08
CA VAL A 83 -7.16 -3.48 1.11
C VAL A 83 -7.77 -2.10 1.02
N ILE A 84 -7.42 -1.23 1.97
CA ILE A 84 -7.85 0.17 2.00
C ILE A 84 -6.61 1.04 1.89
N VAL A 85 -6.54 1.88 0.87
CA VAL A 85 -5.41 2.75 0.63
C VAL A 85 -5.74 4.18 1.06
N PHE A 86 -4.76 4.84 1.67
CA PHE A 86 -4.81 6.24 2.05
C PHE A 86 -3.65 6.98 1.35
N ALA A 87 -3.97 7.87 0.42
CA ALA A 87 -3.02 8.84 -0.09
C ALA A 87 -2.81 9.92 1.00
N GLU A 88 -1.58 10.07 1.46
CA GLU A 88 -1.19 11.15 2.38
C GLU A 88 -0.95 12.44 1.57
N ASP A 89 0.22 13.07 1.66
CA ASP A 89 0.49 14.32 0.92
C ASP A 89 0.55 14.08 -0.59
N VAL A 90 1.18 12.97 -1.03
CA VAL A 90 1.37 12.65 -2.45
C VAL A 90 1.14 11.15 -2.69
N ALA A 91 0.33 10.80 -3.68
CA ALA A 91 0.27 9.45 -4.25
C ALA A 91 0.15 9.57 -5.77
N ALA A 92 1.28 9.86 -6.41
CA ALA A 92 1.35 10.20 -7.83
C ALA A 92 2.14 9.16 -8.64
N SER A 93 1.88 9.06 -9.94
CA SER A 93 2.58 8.19 -10.90
C SER A 93 2.65 6.73 -10.40
N GLY A 94 3.84 6.18 -10.16
CA GLY A 94 4.01 4.86 -9.57
C GLY A 94 3.33 4.67 -8.21
N GLY A 95 3.25 5.72 -7.39
CA GLY A 95 2.51 5.71 -6.12
C GLY A 95 1.01 5.55 -6.33
N TYR A 96 0.47 6.19 -7.36
CA TYR A 96 -0.94 6.03 -7.76
C TYR A 96 -1.19 4.62 -8.32
N LEU A 97 -0.25 4.04 -9.07
CA LEU A 97 -0.33 2.64 -9.51
C LEU A 97 -0.41 1.66 -8.33
N ILE A 98 0.42 1.85 -7.30
CA ILE A 98 0.34 1.03 -6.08
C ILE A 98 -1.01 1.26 -5.38
N ALA A 99 -1.49 2.51 -5.34
CA ALA A 99 -2.79 2.84 -4.72
C ALA A 99 -3.95 2.08 -5.37
N CYS A 100 -3.91 1.88 -6.68
CA CYS A 100 -4.89 1.07 -7.42
C CYS A 100 -4.92 -0.42 -7.00
N ALA A 101 -3.98 -0.90 -6.18
CA ALA A 101 -4.10 -2.24 -5.59
C ALA A 101 -5.19 -2.31 -4.49
N GLY A 102 -5.58 -1.16 -3.92
CA GLY A 102 -6.64 -1.03 -2.94
C GLY A 102 -8.02 -1.33 -3.52
N ASP A 103 -8.90 -1.90 -2.69
CA ASP A 103 -10.32 -2.01 -3.00
C ASP A 103 -11.04 -0.65 -2.83
N GLU A 104 -10.48 0.21 -1.97
CA GLU A 104 -10.89 1.61 -1.79
C GLU A 104 -9.64 2.49 -1.67
N ILE A 105 -9.71 3.70 -2.22
CA ILE A 105 -8.67 4.73 -2.12
C ILE A 105 -9.29 5.96 -1.50
N TYR A 106 -8.71 6.42 -0.40
CA TYR A 106 -9.06 7.66 0.28
C TYR A 106 -7.92 8.66 0.11
N ALA A 107 -8.27 9.91 -0.13
CA ALA A 107 -7.32 11.01 -0.25
C ALA A 107 -7.90 12.25 0.43
N ASN A 108 -7.04 13.11 0.97
CA ASN A 108 -7.46 14.45 1.33
C ASN A 108 -7.73 15.25 0.04
N SER A 109 -8.62 16.24 0.08
CA SER A 109 -8.86 17.16 -1.06
C SER A 109 -7.60 17.90 -1.51
N SER A 110 -6.61 18.03 -0.63
CA SER A 110 -5.31 18.66 -0.90
C SER A 110 -4.20 17.65 -1.25
N SER A 111 -4.45 16.34 -1.22
CA SER A 111 -3.48 15.33 -1.61
C SER A 111 -3.15 15.43 -3.10
N ILE A 112 -1.86 15.37 -3.45
CA ILE A 112 -1.41 15.33 -4.84
C ILE A 112 -1.53 13.89 -5.34
N VAL A 113 -2.58 13.62 -6.11
CA VAL A 113 -2.84 12.32 -6.75
C VAL A 113 -2.79 12.44 -8.27
N GLY A 114 -2.75 11.31 -8.98
CA GLY A 114 -2.70 11.29 -10.44
C GLY A 114 -1.26 11.25 -10.97
N SER A 115 -0.89 12.13 -11.89
CA SER A 115 0.36 12.03 -12.66
C SER A 115 0.49 10.68 -13.39
N ILE A 116 -0.59 10.27 -14.06
CA ILE A 116 -0.67 9.02 -14.79
C ILE A 116 0.05 9.20 -16.13
N GLY A 117 1.26 8.66 -16.23
CA GLY A 117 2.09 8.77 -17.41
C GLY A 117 3.47 8.15 -17.19
N VAL A 118 4.24 8.05 -18.27
CA VAL A 118 5.61 7.54 -18.29
C VAL A 118 6.47 8.53 -19.07
N ILE A 119 7.68 8.81 -18.57
CA ILE A 119 8.70 9.59 -19.26
C ILE A 119 9.82 8.61 -19.64
N TYR A 120 10.26 8.65 -20.90
CA TYR A 120 11.27 7.76 -21.47
C TYR A 120 12.47 8.54 -22.04
#